data_AF-A0A2E8ITR8-F1
#
_entry.id   AF-A0A2E8ITR8-F1
#
_cell.length_a   1.000
_cell.length_b   1.000
_cell.length_c   1.000
_cell.angle_alpha   90.00
_cell.angle_beta   90.00
_cell.angle_gamma   90.00
#
_symmetry.space_group_name_H-M   'P 1'
#
loop_
_entity.id
_entity.type
_entity.pdbx_description
1 polymer ?
#
loop_
_entity_poly.entity_id
_entity_poly.type
_entity_poly.pdbx_seq_one_letter_code
_entity_poly.pdbx_strand_id
1 'polypeptide(L)'
;MSENYVKYKTNIEWYHMKDLMYLTLYNCLVAFLPKLKDAPFPGFPVVSKKYAESVGAIYFEDEEELPVLDQFSDHGIPVNAIPVKEPEGTVFVEMVPTIERLIRECPVNSEDPSDWDRWWDRANWVVRHLWD
;
A
#
# COMPACT_ATOMS: atom_id res chain seq x y z
N MET A 1 45.09 19.11 17.06
CA MET A 1 43.92 18.23 16.90
C MET A 1 43.21 18.66 15.63
N SER A 2 43.04 17.74 14.68
CA SER A 2 42.71 18.06 13.28
C SER A 2 41.26 18.53 13.13
N GLU A 3 41.05 19.60 12.36
CA GLU A 3 39.73 20.12 11.95
C GLU A 3 38.85 19.04 11.26
N ASN A 4 39.47 17.96 10.77
CA ASN A 4 38.79 16.79 10.20
C ASN A 4 37.96 16.01 11.24
N TYR A 5 38.27 16.11 12.53
CA TYR A 5 37.51 15.43 13.58
C TYR A 5 36.17 16.13 13.89
N VAL A 6 36.10 17.44 13.64
CA VAL A 6 34.88 18.23 13.87
C VAL A 6 33.88 17.98 12.74
N LYS A 7 34.32 17.89 11.49
CA LYS A 7 33.44 17.59 10.34
C LYS A 7 32.73 16.24 10.44
N TYR A 8 33.36 15.21 11.03
CA TYR A 8 32.69 13.93 11.28
C TYR A 8 31.63 14.00 12.39
N LYS A 9 31.76 14.93 13.33
CA LYS A 9 30.83 15.07 14.46
C LYS A 9 29.65 16.00 14.19
N THR A 10 29.77 16.91 13.21
CA THR A 10 28.71 17.88 12.87
C THR A 10 27.88 17.52 11.64
N ASN A 11 28.10 16.36 11.00
CA ASN A 11 27.19 15.84 9.96
C ASN A 11 26.14 14.84 10.50
N ILE A 12 26.01 14.72 11.82
CA ILE A 12 25.00 13.89 12.50
C ILE A 12 23.57 14.44 12.33
N GLU A 13 23.40 15.74 12.06
CA GLU A 13 22.07 16.35 11.91
C GLU A 13 21.31 15.88 10.66
N TRP A 14 22.05 15.37 9.67
CA TRP A 14 21.51 14.83 8.43
C TRP A 14 21.84 13.35 8.22
N TYR A 15 22.31 12.61 9.21
CA TYR A 15 22.05 11.15 9.25
C TYR A 15 20.57 10.91 9.60
N HIS A 16 19.76 11.47 8.70
CA HIS A 16 18.52 11.05 8.07
C HIS A 16 17.49 10.38 8.97
N MET A 17 16.73 11.20 9.70
CA MET A 17 15.42 10.79 10.26
C MET A 17 14.55 10.05 9.22
N LYS A 18 14.69 10.39 7.93
CA LYS A 18 14.12 9.64 6.81
C LYS A 18 14.54 8.16 6.78
N ASP A 19 15.83 7.84 6.92
CA ASP A 19 16.32 6.47 6.93
C ASP A 19 15.72 5.67 8.10
N LEU A 20 15.60 6.30 9.28
CA LEU A 20 14.91 5.69 10.42
C LEU A 20 13.43 5.43 10.11
N MET A 21 12.74 6.36 9.46
CA MET A 21 11.35 6.16 9.05
C MET A 21 11.24 5.03 8.02
N TYR A 22 12.13 4.98 7.04
CA TYR A 22 12.13 3.99 5.98
C TYR A 22 12.36 2.58 6.52
N LEU A 23 13.37 2.42 7.39
CA LEU A 23 13.63 1.18 8.11
C LEU A 23 12.46 0.81 9.03
N THR A 24 11.83 1.78 9.69
CA THR A 24 10.66 1.51 10.54
C THR A 24 9.51 0.95 9.72
N LEU A 25 9.18 1.57 8.58
CA LEU A 25 8.14 1.07 7.69
C LEU A 25 8.47 -0.33 7.18
N TYR A 26 9.70 -0.57 6.73
CA TYR A 26 10.14 -1.90 6.30
C TYR A 26 9.94 -2.95 7.40
N ASN A 27 10.38 -2.66 8.62
CA ASN A 27 10.22 -3.56 9.74
C ASN A 27 8.74 -3.79 10.10
N CYS A 28 7.89 -2.76 10.00
CA CYS A 28 6.44 -2.93 10.14
C CYS A 28 5.90 -3.89 9.08
N LEU A 29 6.22 -3.71 7.81
CA LEU A 29 5.76 -4.60 6.74
C LEU A 29 6.17 -6.06 6.99
N VAL A 30 7.44 -6.30 7.36
CA VAL A 30 7.94 -7.64 7.70
C VAL A 30 7.22 -8.24 8.91
N ALA A 31 6.92 -7.44 9.94
CA ALA A 31 6.26 -7.91 11.15
C ALA A 31 4.75 -8.14 10.99
N PHE A 32 4.08 -7.36 10.13
CA PHE A 32 2.64 -7.47 9.88
C PHE A 32 2.30 -8.51 8.81
N LEU A 33 3.21 -8.80 7.89
CA LEU A 33 2.96 -9.78 6.82
C LEU A 33 2.52 -11.17 7.35
N PRO A 34 3.16 -11.78 8.36
CA PRO A 34 2.69 -13.04 8.93
C PRO A 34 1.27 -12.92 9.51
N LYS A 35 0.98 -11.81 10.20
CA LYS A 35 -0.34 -11.58 10.80
C LYS A 35 -1.45 -11.49 9.75
N LEU A 36 -1.18 -10.85 8.62
CA LEU A 36 -2.12 -10.78 7.50
C LEU A 36 -2.33 -12.13 6.83
N LYS A 37 -1.28 -12.96 6.72
CA LYS A 37 -1.40 -14.32 6.18
C LYS A 37 -2.22 -15.24 7.08
N ASP A 38 -2.11 -15.06 8.39
CA ASP A 38 -2.84 -15.85 9.38
C ASP A 38 -4.25 -15.28 9.66
N ALA A 39 -4.57 -14.09 9.14
CA ALA A 39 -5.87 -13.47 9.33
C ALA A 39 -6.96 -14.21 8.53
N PRO A 40 -8.16 -14.43 9.09
CA PRO A 40 -9.25 -15.09 8.39
C PRO A 40 -9.75 -14.27 7.19
N PHE A 41 -9.56 -12.95 7.23
CA PHE A 41 -9.84 -12.03 6.13
C PHE A 41 -8.87 -10.85 6.20
N PRO A 42 -7.79 -10.81 5.39
CA PRO A 42 -6.79 -9.73 5.43
C PRO A 42 -7.29 -8.39 4.89
N GLY A 43 -8.55 -8.30 4.45
CA GLY A 43 -9.12 -7.12 3.80
C GLY A 43 -8.62 -6.97 2.35
N PHE A 44 -9.50 -6.49 1.49
CA PHE A 44 -9.17 -6.10 0.12
C PHE A 44 -9.54 -4.64 -0.07
N PRO A 45 -8.61 -3.70 0.22
CA PRO A 45 -8.88 -2.28 0.04
C PRO A 45 -9.31 -1.98 -1.39
N VAL A 46 -10.42 -1.27 -1.53
CA VAL A 46 -10.92 -0.80 -2.81
C VAL A 46 -10.27 0.54 -3.12
N VAL A 47 -9.54 0.62 -4.22
CA VAL A 47 -8.88 1.85 -4.69
C VAL A 47 -9.10 2.02 -6.19
N SER A 48 -8.82 3.20 -6.74
CA SER A 48 -8.85 3.36 -8.20
C SER A 48 -7.70 2.59 -8.86
N LYS A 49 -7.94 1.99 -10.03
CA LYS A 49 -6.93 1.27 -10.81
C LYS A 49 -5.70 2.12 -11.07
N LYS A 50 -5.89 3.37 -11.46
CA LYS A 50 -4.80 4.33 -11.65
C LYS A 50 -3.94 4.49 -10.40
N TYR A 51 -4.56 4.53 -9.21
CA TYR A 51 -3.82 4.62 -7.96
C TYR A 51 -3.06 3.33 -7.68
N ALA A 52 -3.72 2.17 -7.80
CA ALA A 52 -3.09 0.86 -7.62
C ALA A 52 -1.86 0.68 -8.53
N GLU A 53 -1.97 1.05 -9.80
CA GLU A 53 -0.87 1.04 -10.77
C GLU A 53 0.26 1.99 -10.36
N SER A 54 -0.07 3.21 -9.92
CA SER A 54 0.93 4.21 -9.52
C SER A 54 1.79 3.78 -8.32
N VAL A 55 1.22 2.99 -7.41
CA VAL A 55 1.93 2.47 -6.23
C VAL A 55 2.47 1.05 -6.46
N GLY A 56 2.20 0.44 -7.63
CA GLY A 56 2.63 -0.91 -7.97
C GLY A 56 1.94 -2.02 -7.17
N ALA A 57 0.71 -1.77 -6.70
CA ALA A 57 -0.09 -2.74 -5.98
C ALA A 57 -0.47 -3.93 -6.89
N ILE A 58 -0.63 -5.11 -6.28
CA ILE A 58 -1.18 -6.30 -6.92
C ILE A 58 -2.68 -6.31 -6.63
N TYR A 59 -3.52 -6.39 -7.65
CA TYR A 59 -4.96 -6.24 -7.53
C TYR A 59 -5.72 -7.15 -8.49
N PHE A 60 -6.99 -7.37 -8.19
CA PHE A 60 -7.96 -7.99 -9.10
C PHE A 60 -9.14 -7.06 -9.35
N GLU A 61 -9.76 -7.25 -10.51
CA GLU A 61 -11.04 -6.65 -10.87
C GLU A 61 -12.13 -7.65 -10.46
N ASP A 62 -13.18 -7.19 -9.77
CA ASP A 62 -14.32 -8.04 -9.49
C ASP A 62 -15.16 -8.12 -10.78
N GLU A 63 -15.00 -9.23 -11.50
CA GLU A 63 -15.79 -9.53 -12.69
C GLU A 63 -17.18 -10.10 -12.33
N GLU A 64 -17.45 -10.42 -11.06
CA GLU A 64 -18.80 -10.73 -10.63
C GLU A 64 -19.59 -9.42 -10.49
N GLU A 65 -20.50 -9.19 -11.43
CA GLU A 65 -21.64 -8.30 -11.19
C GLU A 65 -22.20 -8.66 -9.82
N LEU A 66 -22.07 -7.73 -8.84
CA LEU A 66 -22.77 -7.82 -7.56
C LEU A 66 -24.17 -8.34 -7.86
N PRO A 67 -24.66 -9.41 -7.22
CA PRO A 67 -26.01 -9.88 -7.46
C PRO A 67 -26.91 -8.68 -7.22
N VAL A 68 -27.51 -8.18 -8.31
CA VAL A 68 -28.60 -7.23 -8.25
C VAL A 68 -29.54 -7.82 -7.23
N LEU A 69 -29.88 -7.03 -6.20
CA LEU A 69 -30.84 -7.41 -5.18
C LEU A 69 -32.23 -7.57 -5.83
N ASP A 70 -32.41 -8.60 -6.66
CA ASP A 70 -33.67 -9.01 -7.27
C ASP A 70 -34.65 -9.54 -6.21
N GLN A 71 -34.16 -9.76 -4.98
CA GLN A 71 -34.96 -10.23 -3.85
C GLN A 71 -35.80 -9.13 -3.17
N PHE A 72 -35.72 -7.87 -3.60
CA PHE A 72 -36.64 -6.81 -3.15
C PHE A 72 -37.71 -6.41 -4.20
N SER A 73 -37.91 -7.22 -5.25
CA SER A 73 -38.91 -6.96 -6.29
C SER A 73 -40.37 -7.21 -5.87
N ASP A 74 -40.64 -7.60 -4.62
CA ASP A 74 -42.01 -7.85 -4.16
C ASP A 74 -42.84 -6.56 -3.97
N HIS A 75 -42.23 -5.37 -4.02
CA HIS A 75 -42.94 -4.09 -3.81
C HIS A 75 -42.67 -3.07 -4.92
N GLY A 76 -43.11 -3.36 -6.14
CA GLY A 76 -43.76 -2.41 -7.07
C GLY A 76 -43.10 -1.06 -7.41
N ILE A 77 -41.83 -0.81 -7.09
CA ILE A 77 -41.13 0.44 -7.44
C ILE A 77 -40.32 0.18 -8.70
N PRO A 78 -40.53 0.92 -9.81
CA PRO A 78 -39.67 0.80 -10.98
C PRO A 78 -38.30 1.39 -10.64
N VAL A 79 -37.39 0.53 -10.18
CA VAL A 79 -35.99 0.88 -10.06
C VAL A 79 -35.44 0.88 -11.48
N ASN A 80 -35.34 2.06 -12.08
CA ASN A 80 -34.42 2.25 -13.20
C ASN A 80 -33.04 1.86 -12.67
N ALA A 81 -32.62 0.64 -12.97
CA ALA A 81 -31.27 0.17 -12.77
C ALA A 81 -30.37 1.06 -13.63
N ILE A 82 -29.89 2.14 -13.03
CA ILE A 82 -28.74 2.87 -13.55
C ILE A 82 -27.57 1.95 -13.21
N PRO A 83 -26.93 1.27 -14.18
CA PRO A 83 -25.68 0.61 -13.88
C PRO A 83 -24.75 1.71 -13.37
N VAL A 84 -24.38 1.64 -12.09
CA VAL A 84 -23.28 2.42 -11.56
C VAL A 84 -22.02 1.80 -12.17
N LYS A 85 -21.79 2.06 -13.46
CA LYS A 85 -20.46 2.05 -14.01
C LYS A 85 -19.75 3.20 -13.30
N GLU A 86 -19.10 2.89 -12.19
CA GLU A 86 -18.18 3.83 -11.60
C GLU A 86 -17.20 4.27 -12.69
N PRO A 87 -16.95 5.59 -12.81
CA PRO A 87 -16.12 6.11 -13.88
C PRO A 87 -14.69 5.65 -13.63
N GLU A 88 -14.19 4.77 -14.50
CA GLU A 88 -12.81 4.27 -14.54
C GLU A 88 -12.36 3.42 -13.32
N GLY A 89 -12.87 2.19 -13.28
CA GLY A 89 -12.16 1.00 -12.79
C GLY A 89 -11.61 1.08 -11.38
N THR A 90 -12.43 0.86 -10.38
CA THR A 90 -11.95 0.47 -9.04
C THR A 90 -11.46 -0.96 -9.04
N VAL A 91 -10.47 -1.25 -8.20
CA VAL A 91 -9.84 -2.57 -8.07
C VAL A 91 -9.69 -2.93 -6.61
N PHE A 92 -9.67 -4.23 -6.34
CA PHE A 92 -9.44 -4.80 -5.02
C PHE A 92 -7.97 -5.15 -4.89
N VAL A 93 -7.29 -4.53 -3.92
CA VAL A 93 -5.86 -4.77 -3.71
C VAL A 93 -5.63 -6.01 -2.86
N GLU A 94 -4.82 -6.94 -3.36
CA GLU A 94 -4.34 -8.08 -2.61
C GLU A 94 -3.19 -7.66 -1.69
N MET A 95 -3.52 -7.40 -0.42
CA MET A 95 -2.56 -6.83 0.55
C MET A 95 -1.35 -7.72 0.78
N VAL A 96 -1.54 -9.02 0.95
CA VAL A 96 -0.46 -9.99 1.20
C VAL A 96 0.60 -9.98 0.07
N PRO A 97 0.26 -10.28 -1.20
CA PRO A 97 1.25 -10.29 -2.27
C PRO A 97 1.82 -8.89 -2.55
N THR A 98 1.03 -7.82 -2.34
CA THR A 98 1.52 -6.45 -2.46
C THR A 98 2.62 -6.15 -1.43
N ILE A 99 2.42 -6.52 -0.16
CA ILE A 99 3.42 -6.32 0.90
C ILE A 99 4.67 -7.17 0.65
N GLU A 100 4.50 -8.42 0.20
CA GLU A 100 5.65 -9.28 -0.17
C GLU A 100 6.50 -8.65 -1.26
N ARG A 101 5.86 -8.06 -2.28
CA ARG A 101 6.54 -7.32 -3.33
C ARG A 101 7.29 -6.11 -2.78
N LEU A 102 6.64 -5.30 -1.94
CA LEU A 102 7.26 -4.11 -1.33
C LEU A 102 8.47 -4.46 -0.47
N ILE A 103 8.41 -5.55 0.31
CA ILE A 103 9.55 -6.04 1.10
C ILE A 103 10.70 -6.48 0.19
N ARG A 104 10.40 -7.20 -0.89
CA ARG A 104 11.40 -7.69 -1.86
C ARG A 104 12.08 -6.56 -2.62
N GLU A 105 11.33 -5.52 -2.96
CA GLU A 105 11.82 -4.35 -3.69
C GLU A 105 12.44 -3.27 -2.77
N CYS A 106 12.51 -3.53 -1.45
CA CYS A 106 13.13 -2.60 -0.51
C CYS A 106 14.62 -2.43 -0.84
N PRO A 107 15.11 -1.19 -1.05
CA PRO A 107 16.48 -0.92 -1.47
C PRO A 107 17.48 -0.96 -0.29
N VAL A 108 17.43 -2.02 0.52
CA VAL A 108 18.22 -2.17 1.76
C VAL A 108 19.74 -2.02 1.53
N ASN A 109 20.21 -2.34 0.32
CA ASN A 109 21.62 -2.26 -0.07
C ASN A 109 21.94 -1.07 -1.00
N SER A 110 20.98 -0.15 -1.23
CA SER A 110 21.25 1.02 -2.08
C SER A 110 21.93 2.13 -1.27
N GLU A 111 22.95 2.72 -1.86
CA GLU A 111 23.60 3.94 -1.36
C GLU A 111 22.94 5.22 -1.89
N ASP A 112 21.96 5.11 -2.80
CA ASP A 112 21.22 6.25 -3.37
C ASP A 112 19.96 6.55 -2.54
N PRO A 113 19.89 7.71 -1.86
CA PRO A 113 18.70 8.10 -1.09
C PRO A 113 17.41 8.19 -1.92
N SER A 114 17.53 8.43 -3.23
CA SER A 114 16.36 8.55 -4.11
C SER A 114 15.66 7.20 -4.35
N ASP A 115 16.38 6.08 -4.22
CA ASP A 115 15.77 4.75 -4.28
C ASP A 115 14.85 4.53 -3.08
N TRP A 116 15.30 4.97 -1.90
CA TRP A 116 14.52 4.91 -0.68
C TRP A 116 13.30 5.83 -0.71
N ASP A 117 13.45 7.07 -1.21
CA ASP A 117 12.32 7.99 -1.40
C ASP A 117 11.25 7.35 -2.34
N ARG A 118 11.67 6.77 -3.47
CA ARG A 118 10.75 6.09 -4.42
C ARG A 118 10.09 4.86 -3.82
N TRP A 119 10.83 4.09 -3.03
CA TRP A 119 10.26 2.94 -2.34
C TRP A 119 9.24 3.38 -1.28
N TRP A 120 9.58 4.40 -0.50
CA TRP A 120 8.70 4.97 0.54
C TRP A 120 7.37 5.46 -0.04
N ASP A 121 7.40 6.20 -1.14
CA ASP A 121 6.17 6.71 -1.80
C ASP A 121 5.22 5.57 -2.21
N ARG A 122 5.78 4.42 -2.60
CA ARG A 122 5.01 3.22 -2.94
C ARG A 122 4.63 2.35 -1.74
N ALA A 123 5.36 2.42 -0.63
CA ALA A 123 5.12 1.57 0.53
C ALA A 123 4.23 2.22 1.60
N ASN A 124 4.35 3.54 1.79
CA ASN A 124 3.71 4.24 2.90
C ASN A 124 2.18 4.22 2.84
N TRP A 125 1.59 4.08 1.65
CA TRP A 125 0.14 4.02 1.51
C TRP A 125 -0.48 2.80 2.20
N VAL A 126 0.26 1.69 2.31
CA VAL A 126 -0.17 0.44 2.94
C VAL A 126 -0.45 0.64 4.43
N VAL A 127 0.28 1.57 5.08
CA VAL A 127 0.20 1.79 6.54
C VAL A 127 -1.23 2.02 7.00
N ARG A 128 -2.02 2.78 6.24
CA ARG A 128 -3.42 3.09 6.61
C ARG A 128 -4.33 1.84 6.63
N HIS A 129 -3.91 0.76 5.98
CA HIS A 129 -4.68 -0.48 5.83
C HIS A 129 -4.14 -1.63 6.70
N LEU A 130 -3.10 -1.39 7.51
CA LEU A 130 -2.53 -2.39 8.43
C LEU A 130 -3.17 -2.39 9.82
N TRP A 131 -3.98 -1.37 10.13
CA TRP A 131 -4.49 -1.08 11.48
C TRP A 131 -6.01 -1.15 11.60
N ASP A 132 -6.70 -1.50 10.51
CA ASP A 132 -8.14 -1.79 10.50
C ASP A 132 -8.39 -3.29 10.75
#